data_AF-A0A0K8VXU6-F1
#
_entry.id   AF-A0A0K8VXU6-F1
#
_cell.length_a   1.000
_cell.length_b   1.000
_cell.length_c   1.000
_cell.angle_alpha   90.00
_cell.angle_beta   90.00
_cell.angle_gamma   90.00
#
_symmetry.space_group_name_H-M   'P 1'
#
loop_
_entity.id
_entity.type
_entity.pdbx_description
1 polymer ?
#
loop_
_entity_poly.entity_id
_entity_poly.type
_entity_poly.pdbx_seq_one_letter_code
_entity_poly.pdbx_strand_id
1 'polypeptide(L)'
;EKIQEEAAKRDHRKIGREQELFFFHELSPGSFFFQPRGAHIYNTLMNFIKSEYRKRGFQEVITPNVYNSKLWMTSGHWQHYAENMFSFEVEKEKFALKPMNCPGHW
;
A
#
# COMPACT_ATOMS: atom_id res chain seq x y z
N GLU A 1 -5.07 20.78 -27.08
CA GLU A 1 -6.37 21.11 -26.45
C GLU A 1 -7.32 19.93 -26.38
N LYS A 2 -7.94 19.46 -27.48
CA LYS A 2 -8.90 18.33 -27.46
C LYS A 2 -8.41 17.03 -26.79
N ILE A 3 -7.13 16.68 -26.95
CA ILE A 3 -6.52 15.49 -26.33
C ILE A 3 -6.38 15.65 -24.80
N GLN A 4 -6.07 16.86 -24.33
CA GLN A 4 -5.91 17.15 -22.90
C GLN A 4 -7.27 17.17 -22.20
N GLU A 5 -8.31 17.69 -22.86
CA GLU A 5 -9.69 17.64 -22.36
C GLU A 5 -10.22 16.22 -22.25
N GLU A 6 -9.97 15.38 -23.25
CA GLU A 6 -10.34 13.96 -23.21
C GLU A 6 -9.56 13.20 -22.12
N ALA A 7 -8.28 13.51 -21.90
CA ALA A 7 -7.50 12.94 -20.81
C ALA A 7 -8.05 13.35 -19.43
N ALA A 8 -8.46 14.61 -19.26
CA ALA A 8 -9.04 15.10 -18.01
C ALA A 8 -10.37 14.42 -17.65
N LYS A 9 -11.16 13.99 -18.65
CA LYS A 9 -12.38 13.18 -18.42
C LYS A 9 -12.07 11.78 -17.89
N ARG A 10 -10.88 11.26 -18.17
CA ARG A 10 -10.42 9.91 -17.77
C ARG A 10 -9.57 9.90 -16.51
N ASP A 11 -9.51 11.02 -15.80
CA ASP A 11 -8.80 11.13 -14.53
C ASP A 11 -9.48 10.24 -13.47
N HIS A 12 -8.72 9.29 -12.92
CA HIS A 12 -9.20 8.37 -11.89
C HIS A 12 -9.70 9.10 -10.64
N ARG A 13 -9.21 10.30 -10.33
CA ARG A 13 -9.66 11.12 -9.19
C ARG A 13 -11.07 11.65 -9.42
N LYS A 14 -11.36 12.04 -10.67
CA LYS A 14 -12.69 12.50 -11.08
C LYS A 14 -13.66 11.31 -11.09
N ILE A 15 -13.31 10.25 -11.81
CA ILE A 15 -14.13 9.04 -11.95
C ILE A 15 -14.38 8.39 -10.58
N GLY A 16 -13.33 8.26 -9.76
CA GLY A 16 -13.41 7.64 -8.43
C GLY A 16 -14.35 8.38 -7.49
N ARG A 17 -14.42 9.71 -7.60
CA ARG A 17 -15.40 10.52 -6.86
C ARG A 17 -16.80 10.39 -7.43
N GLU A 18 -16.95 10.51 -8.75
CA GLU A 18 -18.27 10.44 -9.44
C GLU A 18 -18.95 9.08 -9.28
N GLN A 19 -18.16 8.00 -9.18
CA GLN A 19 -18.67 6.64 -9.02
C GLN A 19 -18.66 6.15 -7.57
N GLU A 20 -18.29 6.99 -6.61
CA GLU A 20 -18.24 6.65 -5.18
C GLU A 20 -17.35 5.43 -4.91
N LEU A 21 -16.14 5.42 -5.49
CA LEU A 21 -15.18 4.33 -5.33
C LEU A 21 -14.29 4.53 -4.11
N PHE A 22 -13.83 5.77 -3.89
CA PHE A 22 -12.98 6.13 -2.77
C PHE A 22 -13.10 7.63 -2.45
N PHE A 23 -12.59 8.03 -1.29
CA PHE A 23 -12.41 9.44 -0.93
C PHE A 23 -11.10 9.64 -0.17
N PHE A 24 -10.66 10.90 -0.04
CA PHE A 24 -9.50 11.29 0.74
C PHE A 24 -9.93 12.15 1.92
N HIS A 25 -9.22 12.06 3.03
CA HIS A 25 -9.47 12.86 4.23
C HIS A 25 -8.16 13.40 4.79
N GLU A 26 -8.16 14.62 5.31
CA GLU A 26 -6.95 15.30 5.82
C GLU A 26 -6.30 14.57 7.00
N LEU A 27 -7.07 13.76 7.73
CA LEU A 27 -6.57 12.91 8.82
C LEU A 27 -5.67 11.75 8.33
N SER A 28 -5.67 11.44 7.04
CA SER A 28 -4.81 10.40 6.46
C SER A 28 -4.31 10.83 5.08
N PRO A 29 -3.43 11.84 5.00
CA PRO A 29 -2.95 12.37 3.73
C PRO A 29 -2.18 11.29 2.97
N GLY A 30 -2.40 11.21 1.66
CA GLY A 30 -1.82 10.18 0.79
C GLY A 30 -2.49 8.81 0.87
N SER A 31 -3.41 8.60 1.82
CA SER A 31 -4.21 7.39 1.93
C SER A 31 -5.65 7.65 1.53
N PHE A 32 -6.23 6.74 0.76
CA PHE A 32 -7.62 6.81 0.35
C PHE A 32 -8.46 5.81 1.16
N PHE A 33 -9.72 6.16 1.34
CA PHE A 33 -10.73 5.31 1.98
C PHE A 33 -11.58 4.68 0.89
N PHE A 34 -11.55 3.35 0.77
CA PHE A 34 -12.42 2.65 -0.16
C PHE A 34 -13.87 2.70 0.31
N GLN A 35 -14.76 3.12 -0.58
CA GLN A 35 -16.20 2.98 -0.42
C GLN A 35 -16.64 1.57 -0.87
N PRO A 36 -17.91 1.16 -0.61
CA PRO A 36 -18.35 -0.22 -0.91
C PRO A 36 -18.08 -0.67 -2.35
N ARG A 37 -18.29 0.20 -3.33
CA ARG A 37 -18.02 -0.10 -4.75
C ARG A 37 -16.53 -0.25 -5.05
N GLY A 38 -15.69 0.62 -4.50
CA GLY A 38 -14.23 0.51 -4.65
C GLY A 38 -13.67 -0.73 -3.96
N ALA A 39 -14.18 -1.06 -2.77
CA ALA A 39 -13.82 -2.28 -2.04
C ALA A 39 -14.20 -3.54 -2.83
N HIS A 40 -15.35 -3.55 -3.52
CA HIS A 40 -15.74 -4.65 -4.40
C HIS A 40 -14.73 -4.86 -5.55
N ILE A 41 -14.29 -3.79 -6.20
CA ILE A 41 -13.26 -3.86 -7.26
C ILE A 41 -11.94 -4.39 -6.69
N TYR A 42 -11.49 -3.83 -5.56
CA TYR A 42 -10.26 -4.25 -4.89
C TYR A 42 -10.28 -5.75 -4.54
N ASN A 43 -11.35 -6.21 -3.89
CA ASN A 43 -11.49 -7.61 -3.49
C ASN A 43 -11.53 -8.56 -4.70
N THR A 44 -12.15 -8.12 -5.81
CA THR A 44 -12.17 -8.90 -7.06
C THR A 44 -10.75 -9.10 -7.61
N LEU A 45 -9.95 -8.03 -7.65
CA LEU A 45 -8.55 -8.09 -8.09
C LEU A 45 -7.68 -8.93 -7.14
N MET A 46 -7.89 -8.78 -5.81
CA MET A 46 -7.18 -9.58 -4.81
C MET A 46 -7.50 -11.07 -4.94
N ASN A 47 -8.77 -11.43 -5.16
CA ASN A 47 -9.16 -12.83 -5.37
C ASN A 47 -8.54 -13.40 -6.64
N PHE A 48 -8.50 -12.61 -7.71
CA PHE A 48 -7.85 -12.99 -8.96
C PHE A 48 -6.36 -13.30 -8.73
N ILE A 49 -5.58 -12.37 -8.17
CA ILE A 49 -4.13 -12.59 -7.99
C ILE A 49 -3.83 -13.75 -7.03
N LYS A 50 -4.61 -13.90 -5.94
CA LYS A 50 -4.48 -15.05 -5.03
C LYS A 50 -4.76 -16.38 -5.73
N SER A 51 -5.70 -16.41 -6.67
CA SER A 51 -5.94 -17.61 -7.48
C SER A 51 -4.74 -17.93 -8.37
N GLU A 52 -4.09 -16.92 -8.93
CA GLU A 52 -2.91 -17.07 -9.79
C GLU A 52 -1.67 -17.53 -9.00
N TYR A 53 -1.51 -17.07 -7.76
CA TYR A 53 -0.50 -17.57 -6.83
C TYR A 53 -0.64 -19.06 -6.56
N ARG A 54 -1.85 -19.52 -6.21
CA ARG A 54 -2.14 -20.94 -5.94
C ARG A 54 -1.83 -21.82 -7.16
N LYS A 55 -2.22 -21.40 -8.36
CA LYS A 55 -1.94 -22.13 -9.60
C LYS A 55 -0.45 -22.30 -9.89
N ARG A 56 0.38 -21.35 -9.44
CA ARG A 56 1.84 -21.33 -9.67
C ARG A 56 2.65 -21.88 -8.49
N GLY A 57 1.99 -22.44 -7.48
CA GLY A 57 2.65 -23.04 -6.32
C GLY A 57 3.26 -22.02 -5.34
N PHE A 58 2.87 -20.75 -5.39
CA PHE A 58 3.27 -19.77 -4.37
C PHE A 58 2.56 -20.07 -3.05
N GLN A 59 3.31 -19.96 -1.95
CA GLN A 59 2.78 -20.04 -0.59
C GLN A 59 2.52 -18.64 -0.07
N GLU A 60 1.24 -18.28 0.07
CA GLU A 60 0.84 -16.99 0.63
C GLU A 60 1.13 -16.97 2.14
N VAL A 61 1.84 -15.95 2.60
CA VAL A 61 2.16 -15.71 4.01
C VAL A 61 1.67 -14.33 4.44
N ILE A 62 1.47 -14.15 5.74
CA ILE A 62 1.09 -12.87 6.34
C ILE A 62 2.14 -12.51 7.36
N THR A 63 2.77 -11.35 7.16
CA THR A 63 3.85 -10.86 8.01
C THR A 63 3.45 -9.53 8.65
N PRO A 64 3.97 -9.17 9.84
CA PRO A 64 3.68 -7.89 10.49
C PRO A 64 3.84 -6.66 9.59
N ASN A 65 3.16 -5.56 9.97
CA ASN A 65 3.32 -4.26 9.31
C ASN A 65 4.38 -3.38 9.97
N VAL A 66 4.66 -3.59 11.25
CA VAL A 66 5.61 -2.82 12.04
C VAL A 66 6.69 -3.77 12.55
N TYR A 67 7.96 -3.34 12.42
CA TYR A 67 9.12 -4.10 12.87
C TYR A 67 10.06 -3.22 13.67
N ASN A 68 10.87 -3.87 14.51
CA ASN A 68 12.02 -3.22 15.12
C ASN A 68 13.00 -2.74 14.03
N SER A 69 13.54 -1.54 14.19
CA SER A 69 14.48 -0.94 13.25
C SER A 69 15.71 -1.79 12.94
N LYS A 70 16.10 -2.67 13.87
CA LYS A 70 17.17 -3.67 13.67
C LYS A 70 16.97 -4.50 12.40
N LEU A 71 15.75 -4.88 12.04
CA LEU A 71 15.46 -5.64 10.80
C LEU A 71 15.89 -4.87 9.54
N TRP A 72 15.60 -3.57 9.50
CA TRP A 72 15.94 -2.71 8.37
C TRP A 72 17.44 -2.42 8.29
N MET A 73 18.10 -2.35 9.44
CA MET A 73 19.56 -2.23 9.52
C MET A 73 20.24 -3.50 9.03
N THR A 74 19.77 -4.67 9.48
CA THR A 74 20.30 -5.98 9.05
C THR A 74 20.12 -6.21 7.55
N SER A 75 18.98 -5.81 6.99
CA SER A 75 18.72 -5.93 5.56
C SER A 75 19.41 -4.86 4.69
N GLY A 76 20.09 -3.87 5.30
CA GLY A 76 20.75 -2.76 4.59
C GLY A 76 19.80 -1.68 4.05
N HIS A 77 18.49 -1.80 4.29
CA HIS A 77 17.50 -0.84 3.80
C HIS A 77 17.47 0.45 4.61
N TRP A 78 17.90 0.40 5.88
CA TRP A 78 17.85 1.56 6.76
C TRP A 78 18.62 2.75 6.19
N GLN A 79 19.79 2.51 5.61
CA GLN A 79 20.67 3.53 5.05
C GLN A 79 20.03 4.27 3.85
N HIS A 80 19.10 3.64 3.14
CA HIS A 80 18.49 4.18 1.93
C HIS A 80 17.06 4.68 2.13
N TYR A 81 16.33 4.07 3.07
CA TYR A 81 14.89 4.30 3.23
C TYR A 81 14.51 4.98 4.54
N ALA A 82 15.42 5.12 5.52
CA ALA A 82 15.06 5.67 6.83
C ALA A 82 14.38 7.04 6.76
N GLU A 83 14.78 7.91 5.82
CA GLU A 83 14.17 9.23 5.62
C GLU A 83 12.75 9.16 5.06
N ASN A 84 12.42 8.09 4.33
CA ASN A 84 11.13 7.87 3.68
C ASN A 84 10.24 6.88 4.46
N MET A 85 10.59 6.57 5.71
CA MET A 85 9.90 5.58 6.54
C MET A 85 9.17 6.24 7.70
N PHE A 86 7.93 5.80 7.95
CA PHE A 86 7.25 6.09 9.20
C PHE A 86 7.91 5.31 10.33
N SER A 87 8.56 6.02 11.26
CA SER A 87 9.21 5.43 12.42
C SER A 87 8.78 6.11 13.72
N PHE A 88 8.79 5.35 14.81
CA PHE A 88 8.37 5.80 16.12
C PHE A 88 9.11 5.01 17.21
N GLU A 89 9.16 5.57 18.42
CA GLU A 89 9.81 4.94 19.56
C GLU A 89 8.79 4.18 20.42
N VAL A 90 9.14 2.97 20.84
CA VAL A 90 8.39 2.13 21.77
C VAL A 90 9.37 1.61 22.81
N GLU A 91 9.15 1.91 24.08
CA GLU A 91 9.99 1.42 25.18
C GLU A 91 11.51 1.66 24.99
N LYS A 92 11.88 2.83 24.45
CA LYS A 92 13.26 3.23 24.10
C LYS A 92 13.87 2.47 22.91
N GLU A 93 13.09 1.66 22.20
CA GLU A 93 13.50 1.04 20.94
C GLU A 93 12.79 1.72 19.75
N LYS A 94 13.50 1.82 18.62
CA LYS A 94 12.94 2.42 17.40
C LYS A 94 12.26 1.35 16.56
N PHE A 95 10.99 1.57 16.24
CA PHE A 95 10.19 0.76 15.34
C PHE A 95 9.89 1.54 14.06
N ALA A 96 9.58 0.82 12.99
CA ALA A 96 9.15 1.43 11.74
C ALA A 96 8.10 0.57 11.03
N LEU A 97 7.19 1.26 10.36
CA LEU A 97 6.27 0.65 9.40
C LEU A 97 7.08 0.13 8.21
N LYS A 98 6.73 -1.05 7.72
CA LYS A 98 7.42 -1.67 6.59
C LYS A 98 7.30 -0.80 5.33
N PRO A 99 8.42 -0.37 4.70
CA PRO A 99 8.38 0.27 3.38
C PRO A 99 8.25 -0.76 2.26
N MET A 100 8.53 -2.04 2.57
CA MET A 100 8.48 -3.17 1.65
C MET A 100 8.34 -4.48 2.43
N ASN A 101 7.98 -5.56 1.74
CA ASN A 101 7.76 -6.86 2.37
C ASN A 101 9.01 -7.74 2.45
N CYS A 102 10.06 -7.46 1.65
CA CYS A 102 11.18 -8.39 1.44
C CYS A 102 11.85 -8.87 2.76
N PRO A 103 12.20 -7.99 3.72
CA PRO A 103 12.82 -8.43 4.98
C PRO A 103 11.91 -9.25 5.88
N GLY A 104 10.58 -9.17 5.70
CA GLY A 104 9.63 -9.98 6.46
C GLY A 104 9.42 -11.38 5.88
N HIS A 105 9.90 -11.63 4.66
CA HIS A 105 9.83 -12.94 4.00
C HIS A 105 11.10 -13.78 4.20
N TRP A 106 12.13 -13.22 4.85
CA TRP A 106 13.39 -13.90 5.19
C TRP A 106 13.27 -14.68 6.50
#